data_AF-A0A5D3YAB5-F1
#
_entry.id   AF-A0A5D3YAB5-F1
#
_cell.length_a   1.000
_cell.length_b   1.000
_cell.length_c   1.000
_cell.angle_alpha   90.00
_cell.angle_beta   90.00
_cell.angle_gamma   90.00
#
_symmetry.space_group_name_H-M   'P 1'
#
loop_
_entity.id
_entity.type
_entity.pdbx_description
1 polymer ?
#
loop_
_entity_poly.entity_id
_entity_poly.type
_entity_poly.pdbx_seq_one_letter_code
_entity_poly.pdbx_strand_id
1 'polypeptide(L)'
;MFGLLVAHIPDIWIFAFGFMIAHRSAEYGHIRGIDNGDIIIIDYIYYSSVVYTIVGFGDLVSVGAIRMLTAAEGLVGLAMITWSVSFTFIAMQRF
;
A
#
# COMPACT_ATOMS: atom_id res chain seq x y z
N MET A 1 7.90 -7.31 -18.09
CA MET A 1 6.93 -7.90 -17.14
C MET A 1 7.50 -8.01 -15.74
N PHE A 2 8.42 -8.94 -15.43
CA PHE A 2 8.96 -9.10 -14.07
C PHE A 2 9.60 -7.83 -13.48
N GLY A 3 10.31 -7.03 -14.28
CA GLY A 3 10.87 -5.76 -13.81
C GLY A 3 9.82 -4.75 -13.32
N LEU A 4 8.64 -4.70 -13.95
CA LEU A 4 7.54 -3.83 -13.52
C LEU A 4 6.91 -4.34 -12.21
N LEU A 5 6.78 -5.67 -12.06
CA LEU A 5 6.29 -6.26 -10.81
C LEU A 5 7.23 -5.91 -9.64
N VAL A 6 8.55 -6.01 -9.85
CA VAL A 6 9.54 -5.63 -8.83
C VAL A 6 9.50 -4.13 -8.54
N ALA A 7 9.19 -3.29 -9.52
CA ALA A 7 9.10 -1.84 -9.34
C ALA A 7 8.02 -1.40 -8.35
N HIS A 8 6.97 -2.20 -8.13
CA HIS A 8 5.93 -1.90 -7.14
C HIS A 8 6.31 -2.24 -5.70
N ILE A 9 7.31 -3.11 -5.49
CA ILE A 9 7.72 -3.52 -4.15
C ILE A 9 8.23 -2.33 -3.34
N PRO A 10 9.12 -1.45 -3.86
CA PRO A 10 9.52 -0.24 -3.16
C PRO A 10 8.36 0.67 -2.75
N ASP A 11 7.36 0.87 -3.61
CA ASP A 11 6.21 1.74 -3.30
C ASP A 11 5.44 1.22 -2.08
N ILE A 12 5.12 -0.08 -2.07
CA ILE A 12 4.47 -0.75 -0.94
C ILE A 12 5.30 -0.59 0.34
N TRP A 13 6.61 -0.78 0.26
CA TRP A 13 7.46 -0.65 1.45
C TRP A 13 7.49 0.78 1.99
N ILE A 14 7.57 1.78 1.12
CA ILE A 14 7.58 3.20 1.51
C ILE A 14 6.28 3.55 2.26
N PHE A 15 5.12 3.13 1.75
CA PHE A 15 3.86 3.37 2.43
C PHE A 15 3.71 2.55 3.72
N ALA A 16 4.16 1.30 3.75
CA ALA A 16 4.21 0.49 4.96
C ALA A 16 4.99 1.19 6.10
N PHE A 17 6.16 1.76 5.79
CA PHE A 17 6.91 2.57 6.75
C PHE A 17 6.15 3.84 7.16
N GLY A 18 5.47 4.50 6.21
CA GLY A 18 4.59 5.64 6.48
C GLY A 18 3.47 5.31 7.47
N PHE A 19 2.79 4.17 7.30
CA PHE A 19 1.77 3.70 8.23
C PHE A 19 2.35 3.34 9.60
N MET A 20 3.50 2.69 9.65
CA MET A 20 4.15 2.37 10.93
C MET A 20 4.46 3.63 11.73
N ILE A 21 4.93 4.69 11.08
CA ILE A 21 5.18 5.99 11.73
C ILE A 21 3.86 6.63 12.18
N ALA A 22 2.87 6.69 11.29
CA ALA A 22 1.58 7.33 11.57
C ALA A 22 0.76 6.60 12.65
N HIS A 23 0.86 5.27 12.70
CA HIS A 23 0.16 4.43 13.70
C HIS A 23 0.75 4.62 15.11
N ARG A 24 2.05 4.92 15.24
CA ARG A 24 2.69 5.14 16.55
C ARG A 24 2.28 6.46 17.21
N SER A 25 1.87 7.45 16.42
CA SER A 25 1.32 8.69 16.93
C SER A 25 -0.18 8.56 17.18
N ALA A 26 -0.58 8.60 18.46
CA ALA A 26 -1.99 8.50 18.87
C ALA A 26 -2.90 9.56 18.20
N GLU A 27 -2.34 10.68 17.76
CA GLU A 27 -3.07 11.80 17.14
C GLU A 27 -3.61 11.50 15.73
N TYR A 28 -2.92 10.65 14.96
CA TYR A 28 -3.33 10.37 13.58
C TYR A 28 -4.29 9.18 13.47
N GLY A 29 -4.54 8.48 14.57
CA GLY A 29 -5.35 7.27 14.61
C GLY A 29 -4.51 5.99 14.53
N HIS A 30 -5.16 4.88 14.23
CA HIS A 30 -4.56 3.54 14.29
C HIS A 30 -5.10 2.65 13.16
N ILE A 31 -4.51 1.48 13.02
CA ILE A 31 -5.00 0.41 12.13
C ILE A 31 -5.55 -0.67 13.03
N ARG A 32 -6.88 -0.80 13.05
CA ARG A 32 -7.57 -1.84 13.80
C ARG A 32 -7.24 -3.21 13.21
N GLY A 33 -7.01 -4.19 14.07
CA GLY A 33 -6.54 -5.52 13.69
C GLY A 33 -5.03 -5.70 13.89
N ILE A 34 -4.29 -4.60 13.98
CA ILE A 34 -2.92 -4.58 14.51
C ILE A 34 -3.01 -4.30 16.02
N ASP A 35 -3.56 -5.26 16.77
CA ASP A 35 -3.75 -5.16 18.22
C ASP A 35 -3.09 -6.36 18.91
N ASN A 36 -2.25 -6.06 19.91
CA ASN A 36 -1.57 -6.96 20.87
C ASN A 36 -0.10 -7.33 20.56
N GLY A 37 0.82 -6.54 21.14
CA GLY A 37 2.11 -7.03 21.66
C GLY A 37 3.27 -7.12 20.68
N ASP A 38 3.09 -7.74 19.53
CA ASP A 38 4.16 -7.95 18.56
C ASP A 38 3.91 -7.06 17.34
N ILE A 39 4.58 -5.91 17.30
CA ILE A 39 4.61 -5.05 16.11
C ILE A 39 5.45 -5.77 15.05
N ILE A 40 4.80 -6.55 14.18
CA ILE A 40 5.50 -7.20 13.08
C ILE A 40 5.44 -6.26 11.88
N ILE A 41 6.61 -5.86 11.39
CA ILE A 41 6.76 -5.03 10.17
C ILE A 41 5.94 -5.59 8.99
N ILE A 42 5.73 -6.92 8.98
CA ILE A 42 4.96 -7.61 7.96
C ILE A 42 3.49 -7.17 7.92
N ASP A 43 2.87 -6.78 9.03
CA ASP A 43 1.46 -6.41 9.06
C ASP A 43 1.23 -5.07 8.35
N TYR A 44 2.17 -4.13 8.48
CA TYR A 44 2.14 -2.87 7.72
C TYR A 44 2.41 -3.10 6.23
N ILE A 45 3.34 -4.00 5.88
CA ILE A 45 3.60 -4.37 4.49
C ILE A 45 2.36 -5.03 3.89
N TYR A 46 1.72 -5.94 4.63
CA TYR A 46 0.49 -6.59 4.22
C TYR A 46 -0.63 -5.56 4.03
N TYR A 47 -0.88 -4.70 5.01
CA TYR A 47 -1.85 -3.62 4.92
C TYR A 47 -1.63 -2.74 3.69
N SER A 48 -0.41 -2.24 3.53
CA SER A 48 0.00 -1.43 2.37
C SER A 48 -0.21 -2.16 1.05
N SER A 49 0.15 -3.45 0.97
CA SER A 49 -0.05 -4.24 -0.25
C SER A 49 -1.54 -4.36 -0.62
N VAL A 50 -2.42 -4.56 0.36
CA VAL A 50 -3.88 -4.69 0.17
C VAL A 50 -4.50 -3.36 -0.26
N VAL A 51 -4.02 -2.24 0.30
CA VAL A 51 -4.48 -0.89 -0.05
C VAL A 51 -3.96 -0.47 -1.42
N TYR A 52 -2.66 -0.62 -1.69
CA TYR A 52 -2.01 -0.31 -2.95
C TYR A 52 -2.63 -1.06 -4.14
N THR A 53 -2.99 -2.32 -3.94
CA THR A 53 -3.66 -3.14 -4.97
C THR A 53 -5.18 -2.97 -4.99
N ILE A 54 -5.74 -2.21 -4.03
CA ILE A 54 -7.18 -1.94 -3.88
C ILE A 54 -7.99 -3.24 -3.71
N VAL A 55 -7.39 -4.26 -3.10
CA VAL A 55 -8.07 -5.54 -2.83
C VAL A 55 -9.04 -5.41 -1.66
N GLY A 56 -8.61 -4.73 -0.59
CA GLY A 56 -9.49 -4.35 0.53
C GLY A 56 -10.13 -5.51 1.31
N PHE A 57 -9.34 -6.51 1.76
CA PHE A 57 -9.85 -7.66 2.52
C PHE A 57 -10.63 -7.29 3.81
N GLY A 58 -10.36 -6.12 4.39
CA GLY A 58 -11.10 -5.59 5.54
C GLY A 58 -10.77 -6.23 6.89
N ASP A 59 -9.77 -7.11 6.92
CA ASP A 59 -9.16 -7.68 8.12
C ASP A 59 -8.31 -6.65 8.88
N LEU A 60 -7.64 -5.76 8.14
CA LEU A 60 -6.96 -4.58 8.68
C LEU A 60 -7.66 -3.30 8.20
N VAL A 61 -7.97 -2.40 9.14
CA VAL A 61 -8.79 -1.20 8.84
C VAL A 61 -8.21 0.06 9.50
N SER A 62 -7.89 1.07 8.69
CA SER A 62 -7.50 2.41 9.18
C SER A 62 -8.64 3.12 9.90
N VAL A 63 -8.39 3.63 11.09
CA VAL A 63 -9.32 4.40 11.92
C VAL A 63 -8.67 5.73 12.32
N GLY A 64 -9.35 6.85 12.07
CA GLY A 64 -8.82 8.19 12.34
C GLY A 64 -8.28 8.89 11.09
N ALA A 65 -7.36 9.85 11.27
CA ALA A 65 -6.79 10.66 10.20
C ALA A 65 -5.91 9.87 9.21
N ILE A 66 -5.33 8.74 9.65
CA ILE A 66 -4.55 7.80 8.83
C ILE A 66 -5.33 7.22 7.62
N ARG A 67 -6.67 7.34 7.64
CA ARG A 67 -7.53 7.04 6.49
C ARG A 67 -7.18 7.88 5.25
N MET A 68 -6.70 9.12 5.43
CA MET A 68 -6.28 9.96 4.31
C MET A 68 -5.01 9.41 3.64
N LEU A 69 -4.06 8.92 4.44
CA LEU A 69 -2.86 8.25 3.92
C LEU A 69 -3.23 6.96 3.17
N THR A 70 -4.18 6.20 3.70
CA THR A 70 -4.74 5.00 3.08
C THR A 70 -5.36 5.31 1.71
N ALA A 71 -6.18 6.37 1.64
CA ALA A 71 -6.80 6.81 0.39
C ALA A 71 -5.74 7.29 -0.63
N ALA A 72 -4.71 8.00 -0.17
CA ALA A 72 -3.62 8.46 -1.02
C ALA A 72 -2.82 7.30 -1.61
N GLU A 73 -2.49 6.29 -0.81
CA GLU A 73 -1.80 5.08 -1.29
C GLU A 73 -2.61 4.34 -2.35
N GLY A 74 -3.91 4.13 -2.11
CA GLY A 74 -4.78 3.47 -3.09
C GLY A 74 -4.80 4.19 -4.44
N LEU A 75 -4.75 5.53 -4.44
CA LEU A 75 -4.65 6.33 -5.65
C LEU A 75 -3.29 6.18 -6.34
N VAL A 76 -2.20 6.16 -5.58
CA VAL A 76 -0.84 5.94 -6.11
C VAL A 76 -0.73 4.54 -6.73
N GLY A 77 -1.22 3.52 -6.03
CA GLY A 77 -1.22 2.13 -6.53
C GLY A 77 -2.04 1.97 -7.80
N LEU A 78 -3.24 2.55 -7.85
CA LEU A 78 -4.06 2.59 -9.06
C LEU A 78 -3.28 3.18 -10.25
N ALA A 79 -2.64 4.33 -10.04
CA ALA A 79 -1.90 5.04 -11.07
C ALA A 79 -0.69 4.21 -11.57
N MET A 80 0.10 3.65 -10.66
CA MET A 80 1.30 2.88 -11.01
C MET A 80 0.98 1.54 -11.69
N ILE A 81 -0.08 0.85 -11.25
CA ILE A 81 -0.54 -0.39 -11.89
C ILE A 81 -1.06 -0.09 -13.30
N THR A 82 -1.90 0.94 -13.45
CA THR A 82 -2.42 1.35 -14.77
C THR A 82 -1.29 1.76 -15.70
N TRP A 83 -0.31 2.50 -15.19
CA TRP A 83 0.86 2.89 -15.96
C TRP A 83 1.68 1.70 -16.42
N SER A 84 1.84 0.66 -15.59
CA SER A 84 2.52 -0.59 -15.95
C SER A 84 1.82 -1.33 -17.08
N VAL A 85 0.48 -1.33 -17.09
CA VAL A 85 -0.32 -1.87 -18.19
C VAL A 85 -0.11 -1.05 -19.47
N SER A 86 -0.17 0.28 -19.40
CA SER A 86 0.08 1.16 -20.56
C SER A 86 1.48 0.99 -21.14
N PHE A 87 2.51 0.93 -20.29
CA PHE A 87 3.88 0.69 -20.74
C PHE A 87 4.00 -0.67 -21.43
N THR A 88 3.42 -1.72 -20.83
CA THR A 88 3.42 -3.06 -21.42
C THR A 88 2.71 -3.07 -22.77
N PHE A 89 1.55 -2.41 -22.89
CA PHE A 89 0.81 -2.30 -24.13
C PHE A 89 1.65 -1.65 -25.24
N ILE A 90 2.32 -0.52 -24.93
CA ILE A 90 3.21 0.15 -25.88
C ILE A 90 4.39 -0.75 -26.27
N ALA A 91 4.96 -1.48 -25.31
CA ALA A 91 6.04 -2.42 -25.58
C ALA A 91 5.58 -3.54 -26.54
N MET A 92 4.38 -4.10 -26.33
CA MET A 92 3.80 -5.13 -27.20
C MET A 92 3.45 -4.63 -28.61
N GLN A 93 3.19 -3.34 -28.80
CA GLN A 93 2.96 -2.79 -30.16
C GLN A 93 4.25 -2.61 -30.96
N ARG A 94 5.40 -2.60 -30.29
CA ARG A 94 6.71 -2.29 -30.88
C ARG A 94 7.54 -3.54 -31.17
N PHE A 95 7.10 -4.70 -30.68
CA PHE A 95 7.64 -6.03 -30.98
C PHE A 95 6.58 -6.84 -31.72
#